data_AF-A0A059G3J6-F1
#
_entry.id   AF-A0A059G3J6-F1
#
_cell.length_a   1.000
_cell.length_b   1.000
_cell.length_c   1.000
_cell.angle_alpha   90.00
_cell.angle_beta   90.00
_cell.angle_gamma   90.00
#
_symmetry.space_group_name_H-M   'P 1'
#
loop_
_entity.id
_entity.type
_entity.pdbx_description
1 polymer ?
#
loop_
_entity_poly.entity_id
_entity_poly.type
_entity_poly.pdbx_seq_one_letter_code
_entity_poly.pdbx_strand_id
1 'polypeptide(L)'
;MYDVFVPVDMDQDGDIDWVATRGNSGIYDGVFWLEQVRTAEPKPAFTAGRSEDSRALPLPPENWIDTYETEMTFTPPNKAGHE
;
A
#
# COMPACT_ATOMS: atom_id res chain seq x y z
N MET A 1 -2.29 5.57 -6.44
CA MET A 1 -3.60 6.15 -6.12
C MET A 1 -4.66 5.11 -6.37
N TYR A 2 -5.52 4.87 -5.39
CA TYR A 2 -6.73 4.08 -5.55
C TYR A 2 -7.88 5.04 -5.81
N ASP A 3 -8.76 4.69 -6.74
CA ASP A 3 -9.86 5.54 -7.13
C ASP A 3 -11.20 4.89 -6.71
N VAL A 4 -11.93 4.32 -7.67
CA VAL A 4 -13.25 3.74 -7.44
C VAL A 4 -13.14 2.31 -6.91
N PHE A 5 -13.91 2.03 -5.86
CA PHE A 5 -14.18 0.68 -5.36
C PHE A 5 -15.60 0.28 -5.75
N VAL A 6 -15.73 -0.83 -6.47
CA VAL A 6 -17.00 -1.41 -6.91
C VAL A 6 -17.25 -2.70 -6.12
N PRO A 7 -18.38 -2.81 -5.40
CA PRO A 7 -18.76 -4.06 -4.76
C PRO A 7 -19.36 -4.99 -5.82
N VAL A 8 -18.78 -6.19 -5.98
CA VAL A 8 -19.25 -7.20 -6.92
C VAL A 8 -18.82 -8.57 -6.41
N ASP A 9 -19.72 -9.56 -6.44
CA ASP A 9 -19.38 -10.96 -6.21
C ASP A 9 -18.73 -11.50 -7.49
N MET A 10 -17.39 -11.56 -7.52
CA MET A 10 -16.64 -11.76 -8.76
C MET A 10 -16.53 -13.25 -9.11
N ASP A 11 -16.58 -14.14 -8.12
CA ASP A 11 -16.46 -15.58 -8.32
C ASP A 11 -17.77 -16.36 -8.07
N GLN A 12 -18.82 -15.68 -7.63
CA GLN A 12 -20.18 -16.20 -7.39
C GLN A 12 -20.30 -17.12 -6.18
N ASP A 13 -19.48 -16.93 -5.15
CA ASP A 13 -19.55 -17.71 -3.92
C ASP A 13 -20.61 -17.20 -2.91
N GLY A 14 -21.18 -16.02 -3.18
CA GLY A 14 -22.27 -15.42 -2.42
C GLY A 14 -21.85 -14.44 -1.34
N ASP A 15 -20.57 -14.12 -1.22
CA ASP A 15 -20.14 -12.91 -0.51
C ASP A 15 -19.73 -11.77 -1.47
N ILE A 16 -19.31 -10.63 -0.89
CA ILE A 16 -19.13 -9.40 -1.66
C ILE A 16 -17.66 -9.05 -1.68
N ASP A 17 -17.09 -9.05 -2.88
CA ASP A 17 -15.73 -8.60 -3.14
C ASP A 17 -15.65 -7.11 -3.45
N TRP A 18 -14.41 -6.66 -3.63
CA TRP A 18 -14.12 -5.33 -4.13
C TRP A 18 -13.23 -5.38 -5.37
N VAL A 19 -13.67 -4.69 -6.42
CA VAL A 19 -12.85 -4.43 -7.61
C VAL A 19 -12.53 -2.94 -7.68
N ALA A 20 -11.27 -2.60 -7.93
CA ALA A 20 -10.84 -1.21 -7.96
C ALA A 20 -9.72 -0.96 -8.96
N THR A 21 -9.54 0.30 -9.33
CA THR A 21 -8.42 0.74 -10.16
C THR A 21 -7.27 1.24 -9.30
N ARG A 22 -6.05 0.93 -9.74
CA ARG A 22 -4.81 1.46 -9.22
C ARG A 22 -4.14 2.27 -10.34
N GLY A 23 -3.99 3.56 -10.11
CA GLY A 23 -3.21 4.45 -10.97
C GLY A 23 -1.97 5.00 -10.26
N ASN A 24 -1.10 5.70 -10.99
CA ASN A 24 0.10 6.34 -10.46
C ASN A 24 1.04 5.35 -9.72
N SER A 25 1.16 4.15 -10.26
CA SER A 25 1.96 3.03 -9.75
C SER A 25 2.85 2.39 -10.83
N GLY A 26 2.91 2.98 -12.03
CA GLY A 26 3.80 2.56 -13.11
C GLY A 26 3.38 1.22 -13.69
N ILE A 27 4.28 0.23 -13.69
CA ILE A 27 3.99 -1.13 -14.21
C ILE A 27 2.88 -1.86 -13.43
N TYR A 28 2.53 -1.34 -12.25
CA TYR A 28 1.47 -1.89 -11.39
C TYR A 28 0.15 -1.12 -11.54
N ASP A 29 0.03 -0.24 -12.53
CA ASP A 29 -1.25 0.35 -12.89
C ASP A 29 -2.18 -0.73 -13.47
N GLY A 30 -3.48 -0.62 -13.18
CA GLY A 30 -4.48 -1.56 -13.68
C GLY A 30 -5.69 -1.71 -12.78
N VAL A 31 -6.39 -2.82 -12.95
CA VAL A 31 -7.51 -3.25 -12.12
C VAL A 31 -7.03 -4.33 -11.16
N PHE A 32 -7.45 -4.25 -9.91
CA PHE A 32 -7.21 -5.28 -8.91
C PHE A 32 -8.52 -5.70 -8.26
N TRP A 33 -8.52 -6.92 -7.74
CA TRP A 33 -9.63 -7.57 -7.07
C TRP A 33 -9.18 -7.97 -5.67
N LEU A 34 -10.00 -7.63 -4.67
CA LEU A 34 -9.86 -8.05 -3.29
C LEU A 34 -11.01 -8.99 -2.95
N GLU A 35 -10.65 -10.26 -2.86
CA GLU A 35 -11.52 -11.38 -2.48
C GLU A 35 -11.90 -11.33 -1.00
N GLN A 36 -13.18 -11.51 -0.69
CA GLN A 36 -13.64 -11.67 0.68
C GLN A 36 -13.62 -13.17 1.05
N VAL A 37 -12.64 -13.61 1.84
CA VAL A 37 -12.63 -15.01 2.29
C VAL A 37 -13.42 -15.19 3.60
N ARG A 38 -14.57 -15.87 3.56
CA ARG A 38 -15.31 -16.29 4.77
C ARG A 38 -14.83 -17.63 5.33
N THR A 39 -14.76 -17.71 6.65
CA THR A 39 -14.36 -18.93 7.35
C THR A 39 -15.36 -19.27 8.45
N ALA A 40 -15.62 -20.57 8.66
CA ALA A 40 -16.55 -21.03 9.70
C ALA A 40 -16.11 -20.63 11.11
N GLU A 41 -14.80 -20.55 11.34
CA GLU A 41 -14.20 -20.11 12.60
C GLU A 41 -13.37 -18.84 12.39
N PRO A 42 -13.22 -17.96 13.40
CA PRO A 42 -12.38 -16.77 13.31
C PRO A 42 -10.92 -17.11 12.95
N LYS A 43 -10.35 -16.37 12.00
CA LYS A 43 -8.93 -16.48 11.60
C LYS A 43 -8.27 -15.09 11.59
N PRO A 44 -6.94 -15.02 11.69
CA PRO A 44 -6.21 -13.76 11.47
C PRO A 44 -6.54 -13.16 10.10
N ALA A 45 -6.92 -11.88 10.08
CA ALA A 45 -7.25 -11.17 8.83
C ALA A 45 -6.01 -10.91 7.95
N PHE A 46 -4.81 -10.90 8.54
CA PHE A 46 -3.56 -10.64 7.84
C PHE A 46 -2.53 -11.73 8.15
N THR A 47 -1.78 -12.10 7.12
CA THR A 47 -0.53 -12.87 7.28
C THR A 47 0.62 -11.88 7.26
N ALA A 48 1.55 -11.98 8.22
CA ALA A 48 2.72 -11.12 8.23
C ALA A 48 3.54 -11.34 6.95
N GLY A 49 3.85 -10.27 6.22
CA GLY A 49 4.70 -10.34 5.01
C GLY A 49 6.15 -10.71 5.29
N ARG A 50 6.55 -10.77 6.57
CA ARG A 50 7.86 -11.17 7.07
C ARG A 50 7.71 -11.84 8.43
N SER A 51 8.61 -12.78 8.74
CA SER A 51 8.63 -13.49 10.03
C SER A 51 8.98 -12.57 11.21
N GLU A 52 9.79 -11.54 10.95
CA GLU A 52 10.24 -10.57 11.93
C GLU A 52 9.94 -9.16 11.41
N ASP A 53 9.25 -8.37 12.21
CA ASP A 53 8.94 -6.99 11.86
C ASP A 53 10.16 -6.07 12.01
N SER A 54 10.07 -4.83 11.51
CA SER A 54 11.13 -3.84 11.72
C SER A 54 11.31 -3.58 13.21
N ARG A 55 12.56 -3.57 13.68
CA ARG A 55 12.85 -3.11 15.04
C ARG A 55 12.32 -1.71 15.25
N ALA A 56 11.77 -1.44 16.44
CA ALA A 56 11.48 -0.07 16.84
C ALA A 56 12.79 0.75 16.83
N LEU A 57 12.75 1.91 16.18
CA LEU A 57 13.84 2.88 16.22
C LEU A 57 13.58 3.89 17.34
N PRO A 58 14.62 4.46 17.96
CA PRO A 58 14.44 5.54 18.92
C PRO A 58 13.78 6.75 18.23
N LEU A 59 13.24 7.67 19.04
CA LEU A 59 12.84 8.98 18.54
C LEU A 59 14.05 9.65 17.84
N PRO A 60 13.78 10.46 16.80
CA PRO A 60 14.84 11.23 16.15
C PRO A 60 15.56 12.14 17.17
N PRO A 61 16.85 12.44 16.95
CA PRO A 61 17.62 13.27 17.88
C PRO A 61 17.05 14.70 17.96
N GLU A 62 17.35 15.46 19.02
CA GLU A 62 16.82 16.83 19.18
C GLU A 62 17.15 17.74 17.98
N ASN A 63 18.31 17.55 17.38
CA ASN A 63 18.79 18.28 16.21
C ASN A 63 18.32 17.67 14.87
N TRP A 64 17.27 16.84 14.87
CA TRP A 64 16.82 16.16 13.66
C TRP A 64 16.62 17.14 12.50
N ILE A 65 16.02 18.30 12.75
CA ILE A 65 15.75 19.31 11.72
C ILE A 65 17.02 19.79 10.98
N ASP A 66 18.18 19.76 11.64
CA ASP A 66 19.47 20.16 11.05
C ASP A 66 20.05 19.08 10.11
N THR A 67 19.52 17.86 10.19
CA THR A 67 20.01 16.68 9.45
C THR A 67 19.13 16.26 8.28
N TYR A 68 17.91 16.78 8.19
CA TYR A 68 17.01 16.53 7.05
C TYR A 68 17.14 17.64 6.01
N GLU A 69 17.02 17.27 4.74
CA GLU A 69 16.98 18.23 3.63
C GLU A 69 15.82 19.21 3.84
N THR A 70 16.13 20.51 3.88
CA THR A 70 15.13 21.58 4.00
C THR A 70 14.57 22.01 2.65
N GLU A 71 15.24 21.63 1.57
CA GLU A 71 14.78 21.91 0.21
C GLU A 71 13.78 20.83 -0.23
N MET A 72 12.52 21.21 -0.35
CA MET A 72 11.52 20.35 -0.99
C MET A 72 11.79 20.27 -2.49
N THR A 73 12.23 19.10 -2.95
CA THR A 73 12.20 18.75 -4.38
C THR A 73 10.90 18.03 -4.71
N PHE A 74 10.19 18.50 -5.75
CA PHE A 74 9.05 17.79 -6.33
C PHE A 74 9.45 16.74 -7.37
N THR A 75 10.75 16.66 -7.68
CA THR A 75 11.29 15.67 -8.60
C THR A 75 11.68 14.43 -7.80
N PRO A 76 11.04 13.27 -8.04
CA PRO A 76 11.44 12.02 -7.42
C PRO A 76 12.93 11.74 -7.63
N PRO A 77 13.67 11.21 -6.64
CA PRO A 77 15.13 10.99 -6.76
C PRO A 77 15.53 10.14 -7.96
N ASN A 78 14.69 9.17 -8.35
CA ASN A 78 14.90 8.32 -9.53
C ASN A 78 14.57 9.01 -10.87
N LYS A 79 14.17 10.28 -10.84
CA LYS A 79 13.89 11.13 -12.02
C LYS A 79 14.81 12.34 -12.09
N ALA A 80 15.69 12.55 -11.10
CA ALA A 80 16.68 13.61 -11.14
C ALA A 80 17.75 13.28 -12.19
N GLY A 81 17.97 14.17 -13.17
CA GLY A 81 19.04 14.04 -14.18
C GLY A 81 18.67 13.33 -15.49
N HIS A 82 17.41 13.00 -15.71
CA HIS A 82 16.89 12.57 -17.02
C HIS A 82 16.13 13.73 -17.66
N GLU A 83 16.86 14.73 -18.17
CA GLU A 83 16.34 15.80 -19.04
C GLU A 83 16.60 15.49 -20.52
#